data_AF-A0A7W1RT62-F1
#
_entry.id   AF-A0A7W1RT62-F1
#
_cell.length_a   1.000
_cell.length_b   1.000
_cell.length_c   1.000
_cell.angle_alpha   90.00
_cell.angle_beta   90.00
_cell.angle_gamma   90.00
#
_symmetry.space_group_name_H-M   'P 1'
#
loop_
_entity.id
_entity.type
_entity.pdbx_description
1 polymer ?
#
loop_
_entity_poly.entity_id
_entity_poly.type
_entity_poly.pdbx_seq_one_letter_code
_entity_poly.pdbx_strand_id
1 'polypeptide(L)' 'MIVVDASAIVELLLRTEIGEQVEPHILGPGASLNAPDLLDYEVLSALRRRELREQIAPTRA' A
#
# COMPACT_ATOMS: atom_id res chain seq x y z
N MET A 1 14.11 -10.73 -3.08
CA MET A 1 14.40 -9.31 -2.84
C MET A 1 13.51 -8.51 -3.77
N ILE A 2 12.59 -7.72 -3.23
CA ILE A 2 11.62 -6.92 -4.00
C ILE A 2 11.81 -5.45 -3.59
N VAL A 3 11.70 -4.53 -4.55
CA VAL A 3 11.55 -3.11 -4.27
C VAL A 3 10.05 -2.80 -4.33
N VAL A 4 9.48 -2.36 -3.22
CA VAL A 4 8.05 -2.07 -3.12
C VAL A 4 7.78 -0.61 -3.49
N ASP A 5 6.73 -0.41 -4.28
CA ASP A 5 6.21 0.92 -4.63
C ASP A 5 5.10 1.33 -3.66
N ALA A 6 4.90 2.64 -3.51
CA ALA A 6 3.84 3.19 -2.67
C ALA A 6 2.43 2.71 -3.08
N SER A 7 2.17 2.50 -4.37
CA SER A 7 0.88 2.01 -4.85
C SER A 7 0.55 0.62 -4.30
N ALA A 8 1.51 -0.30 -4.28
CA ALA A 8 1.31 -1.65 -3.75
C ALA A 8 0.98 -1.63 -2.24
N ILE A 9 1.63 -0.74 -1.47
CA ILE A 9 1.32 -0.54 -0.05
C ILE A 9 -0.08 0.04 0.13
N VAL A 10 -0.49 1.01 -0.70
CA VAL A 10 -1.85 1.58 -0.64
C VAL A 10 -2.90 0.51 -0.89
N GLU A 11 -2.74 -0.33 -1.92
CA GLU A 11 -3.66 -1.41 -2.23
C GLU A 11 -3.74 -2.44 -1.07
N LEU A 12 -2.60 -2.78 -0.46
CA LEU A 12 -2.53 -3.64 0.72
C LEU A 12 -3.26 -3.05 1.93
N LEU A 13 -3.02 -1.77 2.26
CA LEU A 13 -3.65 -1.09 3.40
C LEU A 13 -5.17 -0.99 3.23
N LEU A 14 -5.63 -0.70 2.02
CA LEU A 14 -7.05 -0.61 1.70
C LEU A 14 -7.72 -1.99 1.54
N ARG A 15 -6.94 -3.08 1.55
CA ARG A 15 -7.36 -4.47 1.25
C ARG A 15 -8.21 -4.54 0.00
N THR A 16 -7.68 -4.01 -1.10
CA THR A 16 -8.27 -4.26 -2.41
C THR A 16 -7.93 -5.67 -2.88
N GLU A 17 -8.58 -6.13 -3.94
CA GLU A 17 -8.27 -7.43 -4.56
C GLU A 17 -6.78 -7.53 -4.95
N ILE A 18 -6.20 -6.42 -5.44
CA ILE A 18 -4.77 -6.35 -5.76
C ILE A 18 -3.94 -6.46 -4.48
N GLY A 19 -4.33 -5.75 -3.42
CA GLY A 19 -3.69 -5.82 -2.10
C GLY A 19 -3.58 -7.24 -1.57
N GLU A 20 -4.68 -8.00 -1.64
CA GLU A 20 -4.73 -9.40 -1.22
C GLU A 20 -3.83 -10.31 -2.07
N GLN A 21 -3.76 -10.06 -3.39
CA GLN A 21 -2.87 -10.83 -4.29
C GLN A 21 -1.39 -10.57 -4.03
N VAL A 22 -1.01 -9.34 -3.65
CA VAL A 22 0.39 -8.98 -3.40
C VAL A 22 0.82 -9.21 -1.95
N GLU A 23 -0.12 -9.37 -1.02
CA GLU A 23 0.14 -9.60 0.41
C GLU A 23 1.17 -10.70 0.69
N PRO A 24 1.12 -11.89 0.05
CA PRO A 24 2.12 -12.94 0.29
C PRO A 24 3.54 -12.55 -0.10
N HIS A 25 3.70 -11.61 -1.05
CA HIS A 25 5.01 -11.12 -1.49
C HIS A 25 5.57 -10.04 -0.54
N ILE A 26 4.68 -9.33 0.16
CA ILE A 26 5.03 -8.21 1.06
C ILE A 26 5.17 -8.69 2.50
N LEU A 27 4.19 -9.45 3.01
CA LEU A 27 4.10 -9.90 4.40
C LEU A 27 4.49 -11.38 4.58
N GLY A 28 4.86 -12.07 3.50
CA GLY A 28 5.21 -13.48 3.55
C GLY A 28 6.49 -13.77 4.35
N PRO A 29 6.61 -14.98 4.92
CA PRO A 29 7.81 -15.39 5.63
C PRO A 29 9.04 -15.33 4.71
N GLY A 30 10.11 -14.69 5.19
CA GLY A 30 11.34 -14.50 4.40
C GLY A 30 11.26 -13.39 3.35
N ALA A 31 10.18 -12.61 3.31
CA ALA A 31 10.11 -11.42 2.46
C ALA A 31 11.20 -10.42 2.86
N SER A 32 12.05 -10.07 1.88
CA SER A 32 13.03 -9.00 2.00
C SER A 32 12.58 -7.85 1.11
N LEU A 33 12.05 -6.82 1.77
CA LEU A 33 11.52 -5.61 1.16
C LEU A 33 12.57 -4.51 1.17
N ASN A 34 12.69 -3.85 0.03
CA ASN A 34 13.40 -2.59 -0.12
C ASN A 34 12.37 -1.55 -0.53
N ALA A 35 12.57 -0.31 -0.14
CA ALA A 35 11.70 0.80 -0.52
C ALA A 35 12.54 2.06 -0.72
N PRO A 36 12.06 3.02 -1.51
CA PRO A 36 12.62 4.37 -1.50
C PRO A 36 12.52 5.00 -0.10
N ASP A 37 13.45 5.91 0.24
CA ASP A 37 13.51 6.57 1.55
C ASP A 37 12.22 7.34 1.91
N LEU A 38 11.43 7.72 0.90
CA LEU A 38 10.21 8.54 1.03
C LEU A 38 8.91 7.74 0.89
N LEU A 39 8.97 6.41 0.96
CA LEU A 39 7.79 5.54 0.79
C LEU A 39 6.61 5.97 1.68
N ASP A 40 6.89 6.32 2.92
CA ASP A 40 5.88 6.78 3.89
C ASP A 40 5.16 8.06 3.44
N TYR A 41 5.91 9.05 2.94
CA TYR A 41 5.35 10.28 2.36
C TYR A 41 4.51 9.99 1.13
N GLU A 42 4.96 9.10 0.25
CA GLU A 42 4.24 8.74 -0.97
C GLU A 42 2.92 8.02 -0.67
N VAL A 43 2.95 7.06 0.26
CA VAL A 43 1.77 6.32 0.74
C VAL A 43 0.77 7.28 1.40
N LEU A 44 1.23 8.14 2.32
CA LEU A 44 0.38 9.12 2.99
C LEU A 44 -0.26 10.09 1.99
N SER A 45 0.54 10.58 1.03
CA SER A 45 0.07 11.48 -0.02
C SER A 45 -0.99 10.82 -0.91
N ALA A 46 -0.82 9.55 -1.25
CA ALA A 46 -1.78 8.78 -2.03
C ALA A 46 -3.09 8.52 -1.27
N LEU A 47 -3.03 8.11 0.00
CA LEU A 47 -4.21 7.91 0.84
C LEU A 47 -4.99 9.22 1.02
N ARG A 48 -4.30 10.31 1.36
CA ARG A 48 -4.93 11.63 1.51
C ARG A 48 -5.66 12.07 0.24
N ARG A 49 -5.06 11.87 -0.95
CA ARG A 49 -5.70 12.21 -2.22
C ARG A 49 -6.94 11.38 -2.50
N ARG A 50 -6.93 10.08 -2.15
CA ARG A 50 -8.09 9.19 -2.31
C ARG A 50 -9.21 9.58 -1.34
N GLU A 51 -8.88 9.89 -0.09
CA GLU A 51 -9.85 10.33 0.91
C GLU A 51 -10.51 11.65 0.53
N LEU A 52 -9.74 12.65 0.10
CA LEU A 52 -10.28 13.92 -0.40
C LEU A 52 -11.20 13.76 -1.62
N ARG A 53 -11.16 12.62 -2.30
CA ARG A 53 -12.03 12.26 -3.42
C ARG A 53 -13.12 11.27 -3.03
N GLU A 54 -13.24 10.94 -1.75
CA GLU A 54 -14.20 9.96 -1.22
C GLU A 54 -14.05 8.57 -1.87
N GLN A 55 -12.80 8.20 -2.21
CA GLN A 55 -12.47 6.93 -2.87
C GLN A 55 -12.07 5.82 -1.90
N ILE A 56 -12.13 6.09 -0.60
CA ILE A 56 -11.89 5.10 0.46
C ILE A 56 -13.23 4.78 1.09
N ALA A 57 -13.51 3.49 1.26
CA ALA A 57 -14.74 3.07 1.93
C ALA A 57 -14.73 3.59 3.38
N PRO A 58 -15.87 4.07 3.93
CA PRO A 58 -15.91 4.64 5.29
C PRO A 58 -15.39 3.72 6.40
N THR A 59 -15.40 2.40 6.18
CA THR A 59 -14.85 1.41 7.11
C THR A 59 -13.32 1.34 7.10
N ARG A 60 -12.67 2.08 6.21
CA ARG A 60 -11.21 2.10 5.95
C ARG A 60 -10.61 3.51 5.93
N ALA A 61 -11.44 4.55 6.06
CA ALA A 61 -11.03 5.95 6.12
C ALA A 61 -10.51 6.33 7.51
#